data_AF-A0A084TLI8-F1
#
_entry.id   AF-A0A084TLI8-F1
#
_cell.length_a   1.000
_cell.length_b   1.000
_cell.length_c   1.000
_cell.angle_alpha   90.00
_cell.angle_beta   90.00
_cell.angle_gamma   90.00
#
_symmetry.space_group_name_H-M   'P 1'
#
loop_
_entity.id
_entity.type
_entity.pdbx_description
1 polymer ?
#
loop_
_entity_poly.entity_id
_entity_poly.type
_entity_poly.pdbx_seq_one_letter_code
_entity_poly.pdbx_strand_id
1 'polypeptide(L)'
;MRNLLAFVLVAFMVFGCSDDVEFNSPAVQGKKNGNYWKAVSYHATYDDSGRLVITASDNYDDITLRVASLSVGVHFELGVNNNNMASVEDGQGVEFSTLNLPDGETQVYPSDGIINITTHNQEKNTVSGEFWFNAYNSSGTETVNFSQGVFYDVPLPNVSSPDVVSCEEAILETQTAQEAYFAADPSLNSTGYSNACHAYAAALMQQQDACGDETGMLQDVIDGLYCDDDDADGLLSVLEDVNGNGDLTDDDTDADGTPNYLDDDDDGDSILTANEDVDVDGDLTNDDTDMDGVPNYLDNDDDGDGILTINEDVDGDGDPTNDDTDMDGTPDYLDAN
;
A
#
# COMPACT_ATOMS: atom_id res chain seq x y z
N MET A 1 4.34 -72.78 -14.78
CA MET A 1 3.37 -71.67 -14.66
C MET A 1 3.92 -70.71 -13.62
N ARG A 2 4.53 -69.59 -14.05
CA ARG A 2 4.97 -68.51 -13.17
C ARG A 2 4.21 -67.26 -13.59
N ASN A 3 3.43 -66.75 -12.66
CA ASN A 3 2.47 -65.68 -12.84
C ASN A 3 3.18 -64.35 -13.16
N LEU A 4 2.58 -63.63 -14.11
CA LEU A 4 2.70 -62.19 -14.30
C LEU A 4 2.42 -61.46 -12.98
N LEU A 5 3.25 -60.48 -12.63
CA LEU A 5 2.76 -59.21 -12.10
C LEU A 5 3.78 -58.11 -12.43
N ALA A 6 3.28 -57.08 -13.09
CA ALA A 6 4.01 -55.92 -13.58
C ALA A 6 4.35 -54.97 -12.43
N PHE A 7 5.52 -54.34 -12.50
CA PHE A 7 5.70 -53.00 -11.95
C PHE A 7 6.56 -52.17 -12.91
N VAL A 8 5.98 -51.03 -13.26
CA VAL A 8 6.44 -49.99 -14.17
C VAL A 8 7.60 -49.23 -13.54
N LEU A 9 8.67 -48.97 -14.29
CA LEU A 9 9.54 -47.83 -14.02
C LEU A 9 10.12 -47.32 -15.35
N VAL A 10 9.28 -46.62 -16.10
CA VAL A 10 9.74 -45.70 -17.14
C VAL A 10 10.18 -44.44 -16.41
N ALA A 11 11.47 -44.34 -16.10
CA ALA A 11 12.08 -43.10 -15.66
C ALA A 11 12.19 -42.17 -16.88
N PHE A 12 11.13 -41.39 -17.09
CA PHE A 12 11.13 -40.27 -18.01
C PHE A 12 12.09 -39.22 -17.44
N MET A 13 13.23 -39.02 -18.09
CA MET A 13 13.99 -37.79 -17.97
C MET A 13 13.11 -36.67 -18.55
N VAL A 14 12.53 -35.86 -17.69
CA VAL A 14 12.11 -34.52 -18.07
C VAL A 14 12.99 -33.59 -17.27
N PHE A 15 13.93 -32.96 -17.97
CA PHE A 15 14.60 -31.75 -17.53
C PHE A 15 13.53 -30.71 -17.26
N GLY A 16 13.14 -30.54 -16.00
CA GLY A 16 12.58 -29.29 -15.53
C GLY A 16 13.77 -28.38 -15.23
N CYS A 17 14.18 -27.58 -16.21
CA CYS A 17 14.74 -26.28 -15.84
C CYS A 17 13.56 -25.56 -15.18
N SER A 18 13.56 -25.47 -13.86
CA SER A 18 12.95 -24.30 -13.24
C SER A 18 13.82 -23.14 -13.72
N ASP A 19 13.41 -22.48 -14.80
CA ASP A 19 13.65 -21.05 -14.83
C ASP A 19 12.88 -20.53 -13.63
N ASP A 20 13.59 -20.30 -12.54
CA ASP A 20 13.07 -19.54 -11.42
C ASP A 20 12.61 -18.23 -12.03
N VAL A 21 11.29 -18.12 -12.25
CA VAL A 21 10.66 -16.87 -12.64
C VAL A 21 10.80 -16.00 -11.41
N GLU A 22 11.88 -15.24 -11.38
CA GLU A 22 12.10 -14.18 -10.42
C GLU A 22 10.91 -13.23 -10.58
N PHE A 23 9.99 -13.28 -9.61
CA PHE A 23 8.82 -12.39 -9.55
C PHE A 23 9.33 -10.99 -9.25
N ASN A 24 9.78 -10.27 -10.27
CA ASN A 24 10.06 -8.86 -10.15
C ASN A 24 8.75 -8.11 -10.37
N SER A 25 8.06 -7.87 -9.25
CA SER A 25 6.83 -7.09 -9.19
C SER A 25 7.09 -5.92 -8.24
N PRO A 26 7.20 -4.66 -8.72
CA PRO A 26 6.94 -4.18 -10.08
C PRO A 26 8.14 -4.31 -11.07
N ALA A 27 7.88 -4.12 -12.38
CA ALA A 27 8.93 -4.13 -13.41
C ALA A 27 8.52 -3.47 -14.74
N VAL A 28 9.49 -2.92 -15.46
CA VAL A 28 9.40 -2.64 -16.91
C VAL A 28 10.52 -3.37 -17.64
N GLN A 29 10.18 -4.19 -18.64
CA GLN A 29 11.14 -5.05 -19.33
C GLN A 29 10.70 -5.43 -20.74
N GLY A 30 11.62 -5.96 -21.55
CA GLY A 30 11.32 -6.53 -22.87
C GLY A 30 12.57 -6.87 -23.65
N LYS A 31 12.52 -6.72 -24.98
CA LYS A 31 13.66 -6.96 -25.87
C LYS A 31 13.96 -5.75 -26.76
N LYS A 32 15.07 -5.07 -26.47
CA LYS A 32 15.63 -4.00 -27.31
C LYS A 32 16.53 -4.60 -28.38
N ASN A 33 16.18 -4.40 -29.66
CA ASN A 33 16.88 -4.98 -30.81
C ASN A 33 17.11 -6.50 -30.69
N GLY A 34 16.15 -7.20 -30.07
CA GLY A 34 16.18 -8.64 -29.82
C GLY A 34 16.92 -9.08 -28.55
N ASN A 35 17.67 -8.19 -27.89
CA ASN A 35 18.37 -8.48 -26.64
C ASN A 35 17.48 -8.15 -25.43
N TYR A 36 17.56 -8.96 -24.38
CA TYR A 36 16.82 -8.71 -23.14
C TYR A 36 17.20 -7.34 -22.54
N TRP A 37 16.19 -6.59 -22.15
CA TRP A 37 16.31 -5.28 -21.53
C TRP A 37 15.36 -5.24 -20.33
N LYS A 38 15.84 -4.72 -19.20
CA LYS A 38 15.06 -4.56 -17.96
C LYS A 38 15.44 -3.22 -17.35
N ALA A 39 14.42 -2.44 -16.99
CA ALA A 39 14.60 -1.17 -16.33
C ALA A 39 15.19 -1.36 -14.92
N VAL A 40 16.07 -0.44 -14.55
CA VAL A 40 16.57 -0.26 -13.18
C VAL A 40 15.66 0.71 -12.42
N SER A 41 15.08 1.71 -13.10
CA SER A 41 14.08 2.62 -12.56
C SER A 41 12.91 2.77 -13.51
N TYR A 42 11.72 3.03 -12.98
CA TYR A 42 10.52 3.28 -13.76
C TYR A 42 9.54 4.11 -12.94
N HIS A 43 8.74 4.91 -13.63
CA HIS A 43 7.72 5.77 -13.02
C HIS A 43 6.62 6.07 -14.05
N ALA A 44 5.40 6.30 -13.58
CA ALA A 44 4.33 6.81 -14.42
C ALA A 44 3.91 8.21 -13.95
N THR A 45 3.58 9.09 -14.90
CA THR A 45 3.05 10.44 -14.69
C THR A 45 1.84 10.69 -15.58
N TYR A 46 1.17 11.83 -15.37
CA TYR A 46 0.32 12.44 -16.39
C TYR A 46 0.98 13.71 -16.90
N ASP A 47 1.00 13.92 -18.22
CA ASP A 47 1.42 15.20 -18.78
C ASP A 47 0.30 16.26 -18.70
N ASP A 48 0.62 17.52 -19.01
CA ASP A 48 -0.30 18.67 -18.96
C ASP A 48 -1.62 18.47 -19.75
N SER A 49 -1.65 17.50 -20.67
CA SER A 49 -2.84 17.15 -21.45
C SER A 49 -3.64 15.98 -20.84
N GLY A 50 -3.28 15.53 -19.64
CA GLY A 50 -3.89 14.40 -18.94
C GLY A 50 -3.52 13.04 -19.54
N ARG A 51 -2.46 12.95 -20.33
CA ARG A 51 -2.04 11.69 -20.98
C ARG A 51 -1.11 10.92 -20.06
N LEU A 52 -1.30 9.61 -19.95
CA LEU A 52 -0.42 8.74 -19.17
C LEU A 52 0.94 8.63 -19.86
N VAL A 53 2.00 8.91 -19.11
CA VAL A 53 3.39 8.75 -19.55
C VAL A 53 4.08 7.77 -18.60
N ILE A 54 4.68 6.72 -19.13
CA ILE A 54 5.51 5.77 -18.38
C ILE A 54 6.95 5.97 -18.84
N THR A 55 7.85 6.30 -17.92
CA THR A 55 9.29 6.34 -18.15
C THR A 55 9.94 5.13 -17.50
N ALA A 56 10.94 4.56 -18.16
CA ALA A 56 11.69 3.42 -17.67
C ALA A 56 13.13 3.49 -18.16
N SER A 57 14.08 3.39 -17.24
CA SER A 57 15.50 3.64 -17.51
C SER A 57 16.35 2.47 -17.02
N ASP A 58 17.39 2.12 -17.76
CA ASP A 58 18.51 1.34 -17.24
C ASP A 58 19.76 2.22 -17.07
N ASN A 59 20.96 1.64 -17.02
CA ASN A 59 22.19 2.43 -16.87
C ASN A 59 22.60 3.20 -18.14
N TYR A 60 21.92 2.98 -19.26
CA TYR A 60 22.30 3.49 -20.58
C TYR A 60 21.12 4.10 -21.32
N ASP A 61 19.94 3.49 -21.25
CA ASP A 61 18.82 3.79 -22.12
C ASP A 61 17.60 4.24 -21.31
N ASP A 62 16.96 5.31 -21.80
CA ASP A 62 15.70 5.84 -21.27
C ASP A 62 14.56 5.55 -22.24
N ILE A 63 13.54 4.81 -21.80
CA ILE A 63 12.33 4.53 -22.57
C ILE A 63 11.21 5.42 -22.08
N THR A 64 10.49 6.05 -23.00
CA THR A 64 9.23 6.75 -22.70
C THR A 64 8.09 6.14 -23.49
N LEU A 65 7.01 5.80 -22.82
CA LEU A 65 5.75 5.34 -23.40
C LEU A 65 4.66 6.36 -23.06
N ARG A 66 3.92 6.87 -24.04
CA ARG A 66 2.82 7.81 -23.80
C ARG A 66 1.56 7.34 -24.49
N VAL A 67 0.45 7.33 -23.75
CA VAL A 67 -0.88 6.99 -24.27
C VAL A 67 -1.90 8.08 -23.94
N ALA A 68 -2.87 8.27 -24.83
CA ALA A 68 -3.82 9.37 -24.75
C ALA A 68 -4.72 9.35 -23.49
N SER A 69 -4.91 8.19 -22.86
CA SER A 69 -5.68 8.03 -21.63
C SER A 69 -5.33 6.74 -20.89
N LEU A 70 -5.60 6.68 -19.59
CA LEU A 70 -5.61 5.43 -18.84
C LEU A 70 -6.94 4.70 -19.10
N SER A 71 -6.93 3.73 -20.02
CA SER A 71 -8.15 2.98 -20.37
C SER A 71 -7.81 1.51 -20.58
N VAL A 72 -8.24 0.67 -19.64
CA VAL A 72 -7.98 -0.77 -19.65
C VAL A 72 -8.65 -1.44 -20.84
N GLY A 73 -7.93 -2.32 -21.53
CA GLY A 73 -8.41 -3.06 -22.71
C GLY A 73 -8.37 -2.28 -24.02
N VAL A 74 -7.88 -1.03 -24.00
CA VAL A 74 -7.68 -0.21 -25.21
C VAL A 74 -6.30 -0.47 -25.81
N HIS A 75 -6.26 -0.57 -27.14
CA HIS A 75 -5.04 -0.70 -27.91
C HIS A 75 -4.65 0.66 -28.48
N PHE A 76 -3.54 1.22 -28.01
CA PHE A 76 -3.03 2.51 -28.46
C PHE A 76 -2.02 2.29 -29.57
N GLU A 77 -2.45 2.48 -30.82
CA GLU A 77 -1.55 2.46 -31.97
C GLU A 77 -0.56 3.63 -31.88
N LEU A 78 0.69 3.37 -32.26
CA LEU A 78 1.78 4.33 -32.33
C LEU A 78 2.14 4.61 -33.80
N GLY A 79 2.81 5.73 -34.02
CA GLY A 79 3.32 6.11 -35.34
C GLY A 79 3.27 7.61 -35.56
N VAL A 80 3.60 8.03 -36.77
CA VAL A 80 3.69 9.45 -37.13
C VAL A 80 2.34 10.17 -37.00
N ASN A 81 2.37 11.43 -36.54
CA ASN A 81 1.19 12.26 -36.28
C ASN A 81 0.18 11.63 -35.29
N ASN A 82 0.68 10.91 -34.29
CA ASN A 82 -0.13 10.27 -33.27
C ASN A 82 0.07 10.93 -31.89
N ASN A 83 -0.98 10.95 -31.07
CA ASN A 83 -0.90 11.42 -29.68
C ASN A 83 -0.20 10.41 -28.78
N ASN A 84 -0.30 9.13 -29.12
CA ASN A 84 0.42 8.03 -28.48
C ASN A 84 1.83 7.94 -29.08
N MET A 85 2.84 7.70 -28.25
CA MET A 85 4.20 7.47 -28.73
C MET A 85 4.97 6.48 -27.87
N ALA A 86 6.03 5.95 -28.45
CA ALA A 86 7.14 5.41 -27.71
C ALA A 86 8.45 6.07 -28.19
N SER A 87 9.39 6.25 -27.28
CA SER A 87 10.73 6.72 -27.61
C SER A 87 11.79 6.04 -26.76
N VAL A 88 13.02 6.05 -27.27
CA VAL A 88 14.22 5.61 -26.57
C VAL A 88 15.28 6.69 -26.75
N GLU A 89 15.87 7.18 -25.66
CA GLU A 89 17.15 7.88 -25.70
C GLU A 89 18.23 6.88 -25.31
N ASP A 90 19.27 6.72 -26.13
CA ASP A 90 20.36 5.81 -25.82
C ASP A 90 21.47 6.47 -25.00
N GLY A 91 22.44 5.67 -24.52
CA GLY A 91 23.54 6.17 -23.68
C GLY A 91 24.50 7.13 -24.38
N GLN A 92 24.27 7.44 -25.65
CA GLN A 92 25.01 8.45 -26.42
C GLN A 92 24.18 9.73 -26.63
N GLY A 93 22.96 9.80 -26.09
CA GLY A 93 22.01 10.91 -26.23
C GLY A 93 21.30 10.92 -27.57
N VAL A 94 21.26 9.79 -28.30
CA VAL A 94 20.51 9.70 -29.56
C VAL A 94 19.07 9.32 -29.25
N GLU A 95 18.15 10.21 -29.60
CA GLU A 95 16.71 9.96 -29.47
C GLU A 95 16.14 9.24 -30.68
N PHE A 96 15.39 8.17 -30.40
CA PHE A 96 14.56 7.44 -31.34
C PHE A 96 13.10 7.61 -30.93
N SER A 97 12.21 7.92 -31.87
CA SER A 97 10.78 8.07 -31.57
C SER A 97 9.90 7.42 -32.63
N THR A 98 8.76 6.88 -32.20
CA THR A 98 7.72 6.42 -33.12
C THR A 98 7.10 7.57 -33.92
N LEU A 99 7.33 8.84 -33.54
CA LEU A 99 6.89 10.00 -34.30
C LEU A 99 7.81 10.37 -35.47
N ASN A 100 9.01 9.80 -35.53
CA ASN A 100 9.96 10.08 -36.60
C ASN A 100 9.66 9.23 -37.85
N LEU A 101 9.81 9.84 -39.02
CA LEU A 101 9.64 9.15 -40.30
C LEU A 101 10.95 8.41 -40.66
N PRO A 102 10.87 7.15 -41.14
CA PRO A 102 12.02 6.48 -41.72
C PRO A 102 12.44 7.16 -43.04
N ASP A 103 13.74 7.15 -43.31
CA ASP A 103 14.30 7.60 -44.58
C ASP A 103 14.02 6.55 -45.65
N GLY A 104 13.04 6.86 -46.51
CA GLY A 104 12.46 5.95 -47.49
C GLY A 104 13.42 5.46 -48.59
N GLU A 105 14.67 5.92 -48.60
CA GLU A 105 15.71 5.45 -49.50
C GLU A 105 16.41 4.17 -48.99
N THR A 106 16.32 3.85 -47.69
CA THR A 106 17.03 2.69 -47.09
C THR A 106 16.18 1.78 -46.21
N GLN A 107 15.08 2.28 -45.64
CA GLN A 107 14.22 1.51 -44.72
C GLN A 107 12.80 1.35 -45.27
N VAL A 108 12.31 0.11 -45.23
CA VAL A 108 11.03 -0.30 -45.85
C VAL A 108 9.88 -0.33 -44.84
N TYR A 109 10.20 -0.39 -43.53
CA TYR A 109 9.18 -0.52 -42.48
C TYR A 109 8.77 0.84 -41.94
N PRO A 110 7.47 1.09 -41.72
CA PRO A 110 7.03 2.32 -41.11
C PRO A 110 7.47 2.39 -39.65
N SER A 111 7.41 3.59 -39.09
CA SER A 111 7.38 3.79 -37.65
C SER A 111 6.01 3.38 -37.12
N ASP A 112 5.97 2.40 -36.23
CA ASP A 112 4.74 1.78 -35.73
C ASP A 112 4.91 1.17 -34.34
N GLY A 113 3.80 0.71 -33.77
CA GLY A 113 3.81 0.04 -32.47
C GLY A 113 2.43 0.01 -31.83
N ILE A 114 2.35 -0.66 -30.70
CA ILE A 114 1.15 -0.72 -29.87
C ILE A 114 1.57 -0.62 -28.40
N ILE A 115 0.81 0.16 -27.63
CA ILE A 115 0.79 0.09 -26.16
C ILE A 115 -0.60 -0.38 -25.75
N ASN A 116 -0.66 -1.39 -24.89
CA ASN A 116 -1.90 -1.94 -24.34
C ASN A 116 -1.89 -1.75 -22.82
N ILE A 117 -2.95 -1.15 -22.28
CA ILE A 117 -3.19 -1.17 -20.83
C ILE A 117 -4.00 -2.43 -20.50
N THR A 118 -3.42 -3.37 -19.75
CA THR A 118 -4.09 -4.63 -19.39
C THR A 118 -4.76 -4.57 -18.03
N THR A 119 -4.24 -3.77 -17.09
CA THR A 119 -4.79 -3.68 -15.73
C THR A 119 -4.53 -2.29 -15.14
N HIS A 120 -5.49 -1.80 -14.37
CA HIS A 120 -5.36 -0.66 -13.48
C HIS A 120 -5.88 -1.11 -12.11
N ASN A 121 -4.97 -1.27 -11.14
CA ASN A 121 -5.32 -1.65 -9.78
C ASN A 121 -5.59 -0.37 -8.98
N GLN A 122 -6.85 -0.15 -8.61
CA GLN A 122 -7.26 1.06 -7.89
C GLN A 122 -6.86 1.04 -6.42
N GLU A 123 -6.78 -0.13 -5.78
CA GLU A 123 -6.36 -0.29 -4.39
C GLU A 123 -4.87 0.03 -4.23
N LYS A 124 -4.04 -0.43 -5.18
CA LYS A 124 -2.59 -0.20 -5.17
C LYS A 124 -2.16 1.05 -5.95
N ASN A 125 -3.10 1.70 -6.61
CA ASN A 125 -2.86 2.77 -7.59
C ASN A 125 -1.75 2.43 -8.61
N THR A 126 -1.79 1.24 -9.22
CA THR A 126 -0.78 0.76 -10.19
C THR A 126 -1.37 0.50 -11.58
N VAL A 127 -0.52 0.58 -12.61
CA VAL A 127 -0.87 0.25 -14.00
C VAL A 127 0.02 -0.86 -14.57
N SER A 128 -0.59 -1.78 -15.31
CA SER A 128 0.08 -2.87 -16.01
C SER A 128 -0.33 -2.93 -17.48
N GLY A 129 0.56 -3.44 -18.32
CA GLY A 129 0.33 -3.55 -19.75
C GLY A 129 1.51 -4.08 -20.57
N GLU A 130 1.30 -4.10 -21.87
CA GLU A 130 2.22 -4.66 -22.86
C GLU A 130 2.53 -3.64 -23.94
N PHE A 131 3.73 -3.71 -24.52
CA PHE A 131 4.10 -2.82 -25.62
C PHE A 131 5.08 -3.44 -26.60
N TRP A 132 5.06 -2.92 -27.82
CA TRP A 132 6.11 -3.12 -28.82
C TRP A 132 6.12 -1.93 -29.78
N PHE A 133 7.28 -1.61 -30.35
CA PHE A 133 7.38 -0.54 -31.34
C PHE A 133 8.63 -0.62 -32.21
N ASN A 134 8.56 0.06 -33.35
CA ASN A 134 9.69 0.44 -34.18
C ASN A 134 9.79 1.96 -34.20
N ALA A 135 10.92 2.49 -33.76
CA ALA A 135 11.17 3.92 -33.67
C ALA A 135 12.42 4.29 -34.47
N TYR A 136 12.48 5.54 -34.94
CA TYR A 136 13.56 6.05 -35.76
C TYR A 136 14.20 7.29 -35.14
N ASN A 137 15.49 7.51 -35.43
CA ASN A 137 16.13 8.77 -35.06
C ASN A 137 15.57 9.94 -35.87
N SER A 138 15.92 11.18 -35.51
CA SER A 138 15.43 12.39 -36.18
C SER A 138 15.76 12.47 -37.69
N SER A 139 16.81 11.76 -38.13
CA SER A 139 17.18 11.68 -39.56
C SER A 139 16.43 10.58 -40.32
N GLY A 140 15.74 9.68 -39.63
CA GLY A 140 15.09 8.52 -40.22
C GLY A 140 16.05 7.41 -40.68
N THR A 141 17.36 7.51 -40.42
CA THR A 141 18.35 6.56 -40.97
C THR A 141 18.69 5.41 -40.03
N GLU A 142 18.46 5.59 -38.73
CA GLU A 142 18.71 4.58 -37.70
C GLU A 142 17.40 4.20 -37.02
N THR A 143 17.31 2.96 -36.58
CA THR A 143 16.10 2.39 -35.99
C THR A 143 16.39 1.65 -34.70
N VAL A 144 15.43 1.72 -33.77
CA VAL A 144 15.37 0.86 -32.60
C VAL A 144 14.07 0.07 -32.64
N ASN A 145 14.17 -1.23 -32.41
CA ASN A 145 13.03 -2.10 -32.21
C ASN A 145 12.91 -2.46 -30.72
N PHE A 146 11.71 -2.38 -30.19
CA PHE A 146 11.37 -2.92 -28.89
C PHE A 146 10.24 -3.94 -29.06
N SER A 147 10.45 -5.15 -28.55
CA SER A 147 9.50 -6.25 -28.67
C SER A 147 9.32 -6.98 -27.35
N GLN A 148 8.18 -7.68 -27.18
CA GLN A 148 7.87 -8.41 -25.95
C GLN A 148 7.96 -7.52 -24.70
N GLY A 149 7.59 -6.24 -24.84
CA GLY A 149 7.62 -5.25 -23.76
C GLY A 149 6.46 -5.48 -22.79
N VAL A 150 6.75 -5.39 -21.50
CA VAL A 150 5.79 -5.46 -20.39
C VAL A 150 6.14 -4.39 -19.39
N PHE A 151 5.13 -3.68 -18.90
CA PHE A 151 5.19 -2.91 -17.65
C PHE A 151 4.18 -3.52 -16.69
N TYR A 152 4.60 -3.82 -15.48
CA TYR A 152 3.82 -4.57 -14.49
C TYR A 152 3.85 -3.84 -13.16
N ASP A 153 2.66 -3.56 -12.63
CA ASP A 153 2.40 -2.85 -11.38
C ASP A 153 3.16 -1.51 -11.24
N VAL A 154 3.33 -0.77 -12.34
CA VAL A 154 3.98 0.55 -12.30
C VAL A 154 3.09 1.51 -11.50
N PRO A 155 3.58 2.11 -10.40
CA PRO A 155 2.80 3.07 -9.62
C PRO A 155 2.39 4.26 -10.46
N LEU A 156 1.10 4.60 -10.42
CA LEU A 156 0.57 5.84 -10.98
C LEU A 156 0.79 6.97 -9.97
N PRO A 157 0.93 8.22 -10.43
CA PRO A 157 0.89 9.34 -9.51
C PRO A 157 -0.54 9.40 -8.96
N ASN A 158 -0.68 9.76 -7.68
CA ASN A 158 -1.98 10.09 -7.12
C ASN A 158 -2.53 11.28 -7.93
N VAL A 159 -3.54 11.04 -8.77
CA VAL A 159 -4.08 12.07 -9.66
C VAL A 159 -4.92 13.07 -8.90
N SER A 160 -4.24 14.06 -8.33
CA SER A 160 -4.50 15.44 -8.74
C SER A 160 -3.60 15.74 -9.97
N SER A 161 -4.10 16.58 -10.87
CA SER A 161 -3.49 17.04 -12.13
C SER A 161 -1.98 17.39 -12.05
N PRO A 162 -1.21 17.43 -13.17
CA PRO A 162 0.19 17.84 -13.19
C PRO A 162 0.32 19.32 -12.87
N ASP A 163 0.41 19.62 -11.59
CA ASP A 163 1.27 20.67 -11.11
C ASP A 163 2.37 19.94 -10.36
N VAL A 164 3.64 20.17 -10.73
CA VAL A 164 4.72 19.99 -9.78
C VAL A 164 4.38 20.95 -8.65
N VAL A 165 3.68 20.45 -7.63
CA VAL A 165 3.25 21.26 -6.49
C VAL A 165 4.51 21.89 -5.93
N SER A 166 4.59 23.20 -6.05
CA SER A 166 5.74 23.93 -5.54
C SER A 166 5.80 23.73 -4.03
N CYS A 167 6.99 23.84 -3.43
CA CYS A 167 7.12 23.73 -1.98
C CYS A 167 6.14 24.66 -1.22
N GLU A 168 5.85 25.86 -1.77
CA GLU A 168 4.88 26.78 -1.18
C GLU A 168 3.44 26.24 -1.20
N GLU A 169 3.04 25.57 -2.29
CA GLU A 169 1.72 24.94 -2.41
C GLU A 169 1.61 23.70 -1.54
N ALA A 170 2.66 22.87 -1.46
CA ALA A 170 2.67 21.67 -0.62
C ALA A 170 2.56 22.00 0.87
N ILE A 171 3.15 23.11 1.30
CA ILE A 171 2.98 23.64 2.66
C ILE A 171 1.53 24.05 2.91
N LEU A 172 0.87 24.69 1.95
CA LEU A 172 -0.52 25.12 2.10
C LEU A 172 -1.50 23.92 2.13
N GLU A 173 -1.24 22.91 1.31
CA GLU A 173 -1.99 21.65 1.33
C GLU A 173 -1.82 20.94 2.68
N THR A 174 -0.58 20.87 3.19
CA THR A 174 -0.28 20.30 4.51
C THR A 174 -0.99 21.05 5.63
N GLN A 175 -1.00 22.38 5.61
CA GLN A 175 -1.73 23.18 6.60
C GLN A 175 -3.25 22.90 6.55
N THR A 176 -3.81 22.78 5.36
CA THR A 176 -5.24 22.49 5.19
C THR A 176 -5.58 21.08 5.69
N ALA A 177 -4.74 20.09 5.39
CA ALA A 177 -4.93 18.72 5.86
C ALA A 177 -4.74 18.61 7.38
N GLN A 178 -3.78 19.34 7.96
CA GLN A 178 -3.57 19.43 9.39
C GLN A 178 -4.78 20.02 10.12
N GLU A 179 -5.38 21.08 9.59
CA GLU A 179 -6.61 21.66 10.15
C GLU A 179 -7.77 20.66 10.12
N ALA A 180 -7.87 19.84 9.07
CA ALA A 180 -8.89 18.79 8.98
C ALA A 180 -8.61 17.65 9.98
N TYR A 181 -7.35 17.24 10.12
CA TYR A 181 -6.91 16.24 11.10
C TYR A 181 -7.26 16.65 12.53
N PHE A 182 -6.89 17.86 12.96
CA PHE A 182 -7.21 18.35 14.31
C PHE A 182 -8.69 18.66 14.54
N ALA A 183 -9.50 18.71 13.48
CA ALA A 183 -10.94 18.86 13.60
C ALA A 183 -11.68 17.51 13.60
N ALA A 184 -10.98 16.42 13.30
CA ALA A 184 -11.55 15.08 13.32
C ALA A 184 -11.59 14.54 14.76
N ASP A 185 -12.67 13.82 15.07
CA ASP A 185 -12.91 13.24 16.38
C ASP A 185 -12.44 11.78 16.38
N PRO A 186 -11.48 11.41 17.25
CA PRO A 186 -11.02 10.03 17.38
C PRO A 186 -12.01 9.16 18.17
N SER A 187 -12.91 9.73 18.99
CA SER A 187 -13.90 8.93 19.72
C SER A 187 -14.87 8.26 18.73
N LEU A 188 -15.08 6.94 18.86
CA LEU A 188 -15.96 6.07 18.05
C LEU A 188 -15.40 5.47 16.74
N ASN A 189 -14.15 4.96 16.72
CA ASN A 189 -13.52 4.28 15.56
C ASN A 189 -13.89 4.98 14.24
N SER A 190 -13.78 6.32 14.28
CA SER A 190 -14.47 7.12 13.30
C SER A 190 -13.66 7.06 12.02
N THR A 191 -14.22 6.44 10.97
CA THR A 191 -13.61 6.46 9.62
C THR A 191 -13.28 7.90 9.18
N GLY A 192 -13.88 8.93 9.80
CA GLY A 192 -13.52 10.33 9.62
C GLY A 192 -12.13 10.70 10.15
N TYR A 193 -11.74 10.22 11.34
CA TYR A 193 -10.40 10.44 11.91
C TYR A 193 -9.32 9.81 11.05
N SER A 194 -9.39 8.50 10.80
CA SER A 194 -8.35 7.80 10.02
C SER A 194 -8.19 8.42 8.63
N ASN A 195 -9.29 8.75 7.93
CA ASN A 195 -9.21 9.44 6.65
C ASN A 195 -8.53 10.82 6.73
N ALA A 196 -8.79 11.58 7.79
CA ALA A 196 -8.16 12.90 7.97
C ALA A 196 -6.68 12.76 8.34
N CYS A 197 -6.33 11.79 9.18
CA CYS A 197 -4.95 11.46 9.54
C CYS A 197 -4.14 11.01 8.32
N HIS A 198 -4.65 10.05 7.54
CA HIS A 198 -4.02 9.60 6.29
C HIS A 198 -3.86 10.73 5.28
N ALA A 199 -4.86 11.63 5.16
CA ALA A 199 -4.76 12.80 4.30
C ALA A 199 -3.66 13.77 4.77
N TYR A 200 -3.50 13.93 6.08
CA TYR A 200 -2.42 14.74 6.65
C TYR A 200 -1.04 14.11 6.45
N ALA A 201 -0.89 12.81 6.70
CA ALA A 201 0.33 12.05 6.42
C ALA A 201 0.72 12.16 4.93
N ALA A 202 -0.23 11.98 4.02
CA ALA A 202 -0.01 12.11 2.58
C ALA A 202 0.45 13.52 2.17
N ALA A 203 -0.13 14.57 2.78
CA ALA A 203 0.29 15.94 2.52
C ALA A 203 1.71 16.23 3.05
N LEU A 204 2.08 15.69 4.22
CA LEU A 204 3.44 15.76 4.76
C LEU A 204 4.46 15.06 3.85
N MET A 205 4.14 13.87 3.33
CA MET A 205 4.98 13.17 2.35
C MET A 205 5.17 14.00 1.07
N GLN A 206 4.11 14.63 0.58
CA GLN A 206 4.19 15.51 -0.58
C GLN A 206 5.01 16.78 -0.30
N GLN A 207 4.92 17.33 0.91
CA GLN A 207 5.76 18.44 1.35
C GLN A 207 7.23 18.01 1.45
N GLN A 208 7.52 16.81 1.95
CA GLN A 208 8.87 16.24 2.00
C GLN A 208 9.46 16.10 0.59
N ASP A 209 8.69 15.61 -0.38
CA ASP A 209 9.12 15.49 -1.78
C ASP A 209 9.37 16.85 -2.44
N ALA A 210 8.51 17.84 -2.18
CA ALA A 210 8.59 19.17 -2.81
C ALA A 210 9.62 20.11 -2.17
N CYS A 211 9.80 20.03 -0.85
CA CYS A 211 10.64 20.94 -0.06
C CYS A 211 11.97 20.30 0.41
N GLY A 212 12.05 18.98 0.43
CA GLY A 212 13.10 18.23 1.10
C GLY A 212 12.93 18.19 2.63
N ASP A 213 13.56 17.21 3.27
CA ASP A 213 13.62 17.07 4.73
C ASP A 213 15.02 16.64 5.20
N GLU A 214 15.99 17.54 5.08
CA GLU A 214 17.37 17.25 5.51
C GLU A 214 17.49 17.02 7.03
N THR A 215 16.53 17.52 7.79
CA THR A 215 16.52 17.42 9.26
C THR A 215 15.81 16.18 9.78
N GLY A 216 14.99 15.51 8.96
CA GLY A 216 14.12 14.42 9.38
C GLY A 216 12.87 14.87 10.14
N MET A 217 12.62 16.17 10.27
CA MET A 217 11.53 16.69 11.11
C MET A 217 10.15 16.39 10.53
N LEU A 218 10.02 16.30 9.20
CA LEU A 218 8.75 15.90 8.59
C LEU A 218 8.55 14.40 8.74
N GLN A 219 9.62 13.63 8.58
CA GLN A 219 9.58 12.19 8.84
C GLN A 219 9.21 11.88 10.29
N ASP A 220 9.79 12.57 11.27
CA ASP A 220 9.48 12.39 12.70
C ASP A 220 7.99 12.66 12.98
N VAL A 221 7.38 13.64 12.29
CA VAL A 221 5.94 13.89 12.42
C VAL A 221 5.12 12.79 11.77
N ILE A 222 5.50 12.32 10.58
CA ILE A 222 4.81 11.22 9.90
C ILE A 222 4.87 9.94 10.73
N ASP A 223 6.03 9.62 11.27
CA ASP A 223 6.27 8.40 12.07
C ASP A 223 5.51 8.43 13.41
N GLY A 224 5.13 9.62 13.90
CA GLY A 224 4.30 9.80 15.09
C GLY A 224 2.79 9.94 14.82
N LEU A 225 2.33 9.69 13.58
CA LEU A 225 0.90 9.67 13.26
C LEU A 225 0.36 8.25 13.37
N TYR A 226 -0.46 8.02 14.40
CA TYR A 226 -1.24 6.80 14.59
C TYR A 226 -2.63 7.00 14.00
N CYS A 227 -2.81 6.58 12.75
CA CYS A 227 -4.03 6.88 11.99
C CYS A 227 -5.11 5.80 12.08
N ASP A 228 -4.72 4.58 12.41
CA ASP A 228 -5.56 3.39 12.37
C ASP A 228 -5.59 2.72 13.75
N ASP A 229 -6.34 1.63 13.78
CA ASP A 229 -6.46 0.65 14.86
C ASP A 229 -5.54 -0.52 14.43
N ASP A 230 -4.38 -0.65 15.08
CA ASP A 230 -3.24 -1.45 14.60
C ASP A 230 -3.37 -2.96 14.94
N ASP A 231 -4.03 -3.31 16.05
CA ASP A 231 -4.35 -4.68 16.47
C ASP A 231 -5.78 -5.12 16.10
N ALA A 232 -6.64 -4.18 15.70
CA ALA A 232 -8.03 -4.40 15.32
C ALA A 232 -8.95 -4.80 16.49
N ASP A 233 -8.67 -4.30 17.69
CA ASP A 233 -9.46 -4.49 18.90
C ASP A 233 -10.68 -3.54 18.99
N GLY A 234 -10.78 -2.57 18.09
CA GLY A 234 -11.91 -1.63 18.02
C GLY A 234 -11.65 -0.27 18.67
N LEU A 235 -10.53 -0.10 19.37
CA LEU A 235 -10.00 1.17 19.83
C LEU A 235 -9.00 1.73 18.79
N LEU A 236 -8.93 3.05 18.64
CA LEU A 236 -7.91 3.62 17.76
C LEU A 236 -6.63 3.76 18.55
N SER A 237 -5.48 3.39 17.97
CA SER A 237 -4.16 3.48 18.60
C SER A 237 -3.89 4.83 19.27
N VAL A 238 -4.33 5.94 18.66
CA VAL A 238 -4.17 7.29 19.25
C VAL A 238 -4.86 7.48 20.61
N LEU A 239 -5.86 6.68 20.94
CA LEU A 239 -6.61 6.71 22.20
C LEU A 239 -5.92 5.91 23.31
N GLU A 240 -4.91 5.11 22.97
CA GLU A 240 -4.21 4.19 23.88
C GLU A 240 -2.92 4.79 24.44
N ASP A 241 -2.71 6.11 24.23
CA ASP A 241 -1.73 6.91 24.99
C ASP A 241 -2.26 7.19 26.40
N VAL A 242 -2.25 6.16 27.25
CA VAL A 242 -2.83 6.16 28.60
C VAL A 242 -2.29 7.33 29.43
N ASN A 243 -1.00 7.64 29.29
CA ASN A 243 -0.34 8.66 30.09
C ASN A 243 -0.32 10.07 29.44
N GLY A 244 -0.73 10.18 28.17
CA GLY A 244 -0.91 11.42 27.43
C GLY A 244 0.41 12.11 27.04
N ASN A 245 1.50 11.36 26.88
CA ASN A 245 2.82 11.90 26.54
C ASN A 245 3.10 11.91 25.02
N GLY A 246 2.26 11.26 24.22
CA GLY A 246 2.37 11.12 22.76
C GLY A 246 3.30 10.00 22.29
N ASP A 247 3.72 9.09 23.16
CA ASP A 247 4.59 7.94 22.91
C ASP A 247 3.91 6.65 23.35
N LEU A 248 3.04 6.12 22.50
CA LEU A 248 2.28 4.88 22.74
C LEU A 248 3.18 3.66 22.95
N THR A 249 4.48 3.74 22.64
CA THR A 249 5.40 2.61 22.80
C THR A 249 5.83 2.38 24.25
N ASP A 250 5.45 3.27 25.18
CA ASP A 250 5.76 3.16 26.60
C ASP A 250 4.55 2.90 27.52
N ASP A 251 3.35 2.76 26.95
CA ASP A 251 2.12 2.32 27.61
C ASP A 251 1.95 0.80 27.38
N ASP A 252 1.95 0.03 28.47
CA ASP A 252 1.95 -1.45 28.53
C ASP A 252 1.31 -1.80 29.89
N THR A 253 -0.02 -1.91 29.93
CA THR A 253 -0.82 -1.96 31.17
C THR A 253 -0.56 -3.25 31.96
N ASP A 254 -0.50 -4.39 31.29
CA ASP A 254 -0.28 -5.70 31.93
C ASP A 254 1.21 -6.06 32.13
N ALA A 255 2.11 -5.29 31.50
CA ALA A 255 3.56 -5.44 31.52
C ALA A 255 4.07 -6.76 30.89
N ASP A 256 3.38 -7.31 29.89
CA ASP A 256 3.81 -8.48 29.13
C ASP A 256 4.90 -8.17 28.09
N GLY A 257 5.05 -6.89 27.74
CA GLY A 257 6.03 -6.35 26.79
C GLY A 257 5.47 -6.03 25.40
N THR A 258 4.16 -6.18 25.20
CA THR A 258 3.39 -5.66 24.06
C THR A 258 2.77 -4.33 24.49
N PRO A 259 3.09 -3.22 23.83
CA PRO A 259 2.41 -1.96 24.15
C PRO A 259 0.93 -2.03 23.76
N ASN A 260 0.08 -1.34 24.52
CA ASN A 260 -1.38 -1.40 24.39
C ASN A 260 -1.89 -1.31 22.94
N TYR A 261 -1.43 -0.32 22.18
CA TYR A 261 -1.81 -0.11 20.77
C TYR A 261 -1.46 -1.26 19.77
N LEU A 262 -0.86 -2.34 20.26
CA LEU A 262 -0.55 -3.56 19.53
C LEU A 262 -1.01 -4.83 20.28
N ASP A 263 -1.78 -4.68 21.36
CA ASP A 263 -2.25 -5.73 22.25
C ASP A 263 -3.78 -5.78 22.24
N ASP A 264 -4.35 -6.97 22.01
CA ASP A 264 -5.82 -7.12 21.91
C ASP A 264 -6.50 -7.46 23.26
N ASP A 265 -5.71 -7.51 24.35
CA ASP A 265 -6.07 -7.82 25.74
C ASP A 265 -5.20 -6.96 26.67
N ASP A 266 -5.48 -5.64 26.67
CA ASP A 266 -4.60 -4.58 27.18
C ASP A 266 -4.16 -4.76 28.65
N ASP A 267 -5.05 -5.28 29.50
CA ASP A 267 -4.83 -5.46 30.93
C ASP A 267 -4.52 -6.92 31.33
N GLY A 268 -4.53 -7.81 30.34
CA GLY A 268 -4.16 -9.22 30.42
C GLY A 268 -5.13 -10.06 31.26
N ASP A 269 -6.40 -9.67 31.32
CA ASP A 269 -7.41 -10.32 32.16
C ASP A 269 -8.14 -11.48 31.46
N SER A 270 -7.81 -11.72 30.17
CA SER A 270 -8.38 -12.74 29.27
C SER A 270 -9.72 -12.39 28.61
N ILE A 271 -10.21 -11.17 28.80
CA ILE A 271 -11.28 -10.58 28.00
C ILE A 271 -10.60 -9.66 26.98
N LEU A 272 -10.87 -9.88 25.68
CA LEU A 272 -10.30 -8.99 24.66
C LEU A 272 -10.87 -7.58 24.83
N THR A 273 -10.05 -6.55 24.65
CA THR A 273 -10.44 -5.12 24.69
C THR A 273 -11.75 -4.85 23.92
N ALA A 274 -11.89 -5.48 22.74
CA ALA A 274 -13.07 -5.39 21.89
C ALA A 274 -14.41 -5.84 22.52
N ASN A 275 -14.35 -6.67 23.56
CA ASN A 275 -15.51 -7.29 24.21
C ASN A 275 -15.92 -6.59 25.51
N GLU A 276 -15.21 -5.54 25.90
CA GLU A 276 -15.43 -4.81 27.15
C GLU A 276 -16.28 -3.55 26.97
N ASP A 277 -16.90 -3.38 25.80
CA ASP A 277 -17.98 -2.43 25.52
C ASP A 277 -19.28 -2.94 26.18
N VAL A 278 -19.36 -2.81 27.51
CA VAL A 278 -20.43 -3.37 28.35
C VAL A 278 -21.80 -2.80 27.96
N ASP A 279 -21.86 -1.51 27.66
CA ASP A 279 -23.13 -0.85 27.30
C ASP A 279 -23.49 -0.92 25.79
N VAL A 280 -22.55 -1.38 24.96
CA VAL A 280 -22.68 -1.64 23.52
C VAL A 280 -22.94 -0.36 22.71
N ASP A 281 -22.35 0.76 23.13
CA ASP A 281 -22.42 2.04 22.41
C ASP A 281 -21.24 2.27 21.45
N GLY A 282 -20.20 1.43 21.54
CA GLY A 282 -18.99 1.46 20.71
C GLY A 282 -17.91 2.42 21.19
N ASP A 283 -17.97 2.85 22.45
CA ASP A 283 -16.97 3.70 23.11
C ASP A 283 -16.42 3.05 24.39
N LEU A 284 -15.47 2.13 24.20
CA LEU A 284 -14.71 1.44 25.25
C LEU A 284 -14.10 2.37 26.30
N THR A 285 -13.85 3.64 25.95
CA THR A 285 -13.19 4.59 26.85
C THR A 285 -14.08 5.08 28.00
N ASN A 286 -15.36 4.70 27.99
CA ASN A 286 -16.34 5.17 28.96
C ASN A 286 -16.98 4.06 29.83
N ASP A 287 -16.74 2.79 29.50
CA ASP A 287 -17.14 1.63 30.32
C ASP A 287 -16.18 1.50 31.51
N ASP A 288 -16.72 1.68 32.71
CA ASP A 288 -16.02 1.70 34.02
C ASP A 288 -17.00 1.15 35.04
N THR A 289 -16.98 -0.18 35.23
CA THR A 289 -18.00 -0.93 35.98
C THR A 289 -18.01 -0.57 37.46
N ASP A 290 -16.84 -0.45 38.09
CA ASP A 290 -16.71 -0.16 39.53
C ASP A 290 -16.67 1.35 39.86
N MET A 291 -16.55 2.20 38.85
CA MET A 291 -16.47 3.67 38.91
C MET A 291 -15.21 4.20 39.62
N ASP A 292 -14.08 3.50 39.54
CA ASP A 292 -12.81 3.95 40.09
C ASP A 292 -12.08 4.95 39.18
N GLY A 293 -12.48 5.02 37.91
CA GLY A 293 -11.96 5.92 36.88
C GLY A 293 -10.92 5.31 35.94
N VAL A 294 -10.66 4.00 36.04
CA VAL A 294 -9.98 3.19 35.03
C VAL A 294 -11.06 2.50 34.18
N PRO A 295 -11.04 2.65 32.84
CA PRO A 295 -11.95 1.89 32.00
C PRO A 295 -11.66 0.39 32.07
N ASN A 296 -12.68 -0.44 31.86
CA ASN A 296 -12.60 -1.91 31.99
C ASN A 296 -11.41 -2.52 31.23
N TYR A 297 -11.21 -2.13 29.95
CA TYR A 297 -10.07 -2.63 29.14
C TYR A 297 -8.66 -2.30 29.67
N LEU A 298 -8.55 -1.52 30.75
CA LEU A 298 -7.31 -1.21 31.46
C LEU A 298 -7.33 -1.68 32.93
N ASP A 299 -8.37 -2.41 33.36
CA ASP A 299 -8.63 -2.78 34.75
C ASP A 299 -8.94 -4.27 34.95
N ASN A 300 -7.95 -5.02 35.43
CA ASN A 300 -8.05 -6.46 35.63
C ASN A 300 -8.88 -6.92 36.83
N ASP A 301 -9.62 -6.02 37.47
CA ASP A 301 -10.56 -6.23 38.58
C ASP A 301 -11.82 -5.40 38.31
N ASP A 302 -12.41 -5.57 37.12
CA ASP A 302 -13.50 -4.79 36.51
C ASP A 302 -14.60 -4.30 37.47
N ASP A 303 -15.05 -5.16 38.39
CA ASP A 303 -16.14 -4.86 39.31
C ASP A 303 -15.69 -4.37 40.70
N GLY A 304 -14.37 -4.33 40.93
CA GLY A 304 -13.72 -3.87 42.14
C GLY A 304 -13.97 -4.75 43.37
N ASP A 305 -14.28 -6.03 43.20
CA ASP A 305 -14.54 -6.97 44.31
C ASP A 305 -13.25 -7.51 44.98
N GLY A 306 -12.12 -7.42 44.27
CA GLY A 306 -10.79 -7.86 44.68
C GLY A 306 -10.39 -9.26 44.21
N ILE A 307 -11.15 -9.88 43.32
CA ILE A 307 -10.84 -11.09 42.57
C ILE A 307 -10.60 -10.67 41.12
N LEU A 308 -9.35 -10.77 40.65
CA LEU A 308 -9.04 -10.43 39.26
C LEU A 308 -9.94 -11.20 38.28
N THR A 309 -10.42 -10.53 37.22
CA THR A 309 -11.31 -11.07 36.18
C THR A 309 -10.85 -12.43 35.65
N ILE A 310 -9.55 -12.59 35.39
CA ILE A 310 -8.95 -13.86 34.94
C ILE A 310 -9.17 -15.05 35.89
N ASN A 311 -9.47 -14.80 37.18
CA ASN A 311 -9.76 -15.83 38.18
C ASN A 311 -11.26 -16.09 38.38
N GLU A 312 -12.11 -15.42 37.61
CA GLU A 312 -13.56 -15.56 37.64
C GLU A 312 -14.09 -16.49 36.55
N ASP A 313 -13.18 -17.12 35.78
CA ASP A 313 -13.41 -18.38 35.07
C ASP A 313 -13.55 -19.55 36.08
N VAL A 314 -14.71 -19.60 36.74
CA VAL A 314 -15.12 -20.59 37.75
C VAL A 314 -15.15 -22.01 37.15
N ASP A 315 -15.58 -22.15 35.90
CA ASP A 315 -15.76 -23.44 35.24
C ASP A 315 -14.46 -23.98 34.57
N GLY A 316 -13.51 -23.09 34.30
CA GLY A 316 -12.15 -23.37 33.85
C GLY A 316 -12.06 -23.63 32.34
N ASP A 317 -12.96 -23.05 31.55
CA ASP A 317 -12.97 -23.18 30.09
C ASP A 317 -12.16 -22.08 29.37
N GLY A 318 -11.68 -21.08 30.11
CA GLY A 318 -10.86 -19.98 29.63
C GLY A 318 -11.67 -18.81 29.08
N ASP A 319 -12.94 -18.67 29.47
CA ASP A 319 -13.84 -17.58 29.07
C ASP A 319 -14.64 -17.06 30.29
N PRO A 320 -14.11 -16.06 31.03
CA PRO A 320 -14.80 -15.45 32.17
C PRO A 320 -16.15 -14.81 31.81
N THR A 321 -16.36 -14.47 30.53
CA THR A 321 -17.53 -13.69 30.09
C THR A 321 -18.86 -14.44 30.21
N ASN A 322 -18.80 -15.77 30.40
CA ASN A 322 -19.96 -16.64 30.40
C ASN A 322 -20.32 -17.23 31.78
N ASP A 323 -19.47 -16.99 32.78
CA ASP A 323 -19.66 -17.48 34.14
C ASP A 323 -20.54 -16.52 34.94
N ASP A 324 -21.59 -17.07 35.57
CA ASP A 324 -22.61 -16.36 36.36
C ASP A 324 -23.00 -17.30 37.52
N THR A 325 -22.28 -17.17 38.63
CA THR A 325 -22.32 -18.07 39.78
C THR A 325 -23.66 -18.01 40.50
N ASP A 326 -24.29 -16.84 40.54
CA ASP A 326 -25.51 -16.59 41.31
C ASP A 326 -26.82 -16.66 40.46
N MET A 327 -26.66 -16.72 39.14
CA MET A 327 -27.69 -16.82 38.11
C MET A 327 -28.61 -15.60 38.02
N ASP A 328 -28.11 -14.40 38.31
CA ASP A 328 -28.86 -13.15 38.18
C ASP A 328 -28.86 -12.56 36.77
N GLY A 329 -27.95 -13.03 35.92
CA GLY A 329 -27.79 -12.62 34.52
C GLY A 329 -26.68 -11.60 34.27
N THR A 330 -25.93 -11.22 35.29
CA THR A 330 -24.66 -10.47 35.21
C THR A 330 -23.52 -11.49 35.31
N PRO A 331 -22.53 -11.48 34.39
CA PRO A 331 -21.34 -12.31 34.56
C PRO A 331 -20.58 -11.96 35.83
N ASP A 332 -19.86 -12.93 36.40
CA ASP A 332 -19.13 -12.79 37.67
C ASP A 332 -18.15 -11.59 37.60
N TYR A 333 -17.41 -11.42 36.49
CA TYR A 333 -16.48 -10.29 36.30
C TYR A 333 -17.08 -8.88 36.26
N LEU A 334 -18.42 -8.76 36.22
CA LEU A 334 -19.14 -7.50 36.29
C LEU A 334 -20.04 -7.41 37.54
N ASP A 335 -19.94 -8.37 38.48
CA ASP A 335 -20.81 -8.48 39.66
C ASP A 335 -20.05 -8.62 40.98
N ALA A 336 -19.93 -7.49 41.68
CA ALA A 336 -19.19 -7.37 42.94
C ALA A 336 -19.77 -8.12 44.18
N ASN A 337 -20.58 -9.18 44.02
CA ASN A 337 -21.39 -9.82 45.08
C ASN A 337 -21.03 -11.26 45.49
#